data_AF-A0A938I5J6-F1
#
_entry.id   AF-A0A938I5J6-F1
#
_cell.length_a   1.000
_cell.length_b   1.000
_cell.length_c   1.000
_cell.angle_alpha   90.00
_cell.angle_beta   90.00
_cell.angle_gamma   90.00
#
_symmetry.space_group_name_H-M   'P 1'
#
loop_
_entity.id
_entity.type
_entity.pdbx_description
1 polymer ?
#
loop_
_entity_poly.entity_id
_entity_poly.type
_entity_poly.pdbx_seq_one_letter_code
_entity_poly.pdbx_strand_id
1 'polypeptide(L)'
;MPSNARNVNGRRMSFQSLDELRRVLLELELVAPDQLAIAVDEVASVWRQPGPLLDLLERQGLLTTYQLSKLHKGETDGLVLGRYKLLYRNNSGSFARVFRACSLDDGKMVGLKVLRQRWASDPNYVKQFHREAEICQRLRHKNIVPIYDVGEDRGEHFLTMEFVEGGNLREFLKIRGQCSLIESAQCLLDMAEGLEYALSKGITHRDFKLTNVLMSTDRVAKLVDFGLASLNSTESGTDEGNLLALEYATLEKGTGAPDDDPRSDLFFLGGAVYELLTGSPPYPATKDRSERKQLSRYTNVRQLRSIAPHVPAALSEIVDNLMRVNPNERFQSATEVVHATRKAFKELGSIPREDNNNNNGPKTVLCIETRPRHQDLLRDYLTKIGFRVLMMTDLQRGMTRLRSGPTDAVLLMADSVSDDFSNGLQELVRWKKSSSTAMVVVLAQSQQGWKNMLEDAGSTRVLVQTIQLRDVRRELESLLGVKSE
;
A
#
# COMPACT_ATOMS: atom_id res chain seq x y z
N MET A 1 -29.19 21.70 -41.60
CA MET A 1 -28.18 22.17 -40.63
C MET A 1 -28.56 21.61 -39.27
N PRO A 2 -27.99 20.49 -38.80
CA PRO A 2 -28.36 19.96 -37.49
C PRO A 2 -27.68 20.80 -36.41
N SER A 3 -28.49 21.30 -35.48
CA SER A 3 -28.11 22.13 -34.36
C SER A 3 -27.27 21.33 -33.35
N ASN A 4 -26.01 21.74 -33.17
CA ASN A 4 -25.14 21.26 -32.10
C ASN A 4 -25.73 21.65 -30.74
N ALA A 5 -26.33 20.69 -30.03
CA ALA A 5 -26.70 20.88 -28.63
C ALA A 5 -25.42 20.97 -27.78
N ARG A 6 -25.15 22.14 -27.21
CA ARG A 6 -24.07 22.39 -26.25
C ARG A 6 -24.63 22.32 -24.83
N ASN A 7 -23.98 21.59 -23.93
CA ASN A 7 -24.16 21.76 -22.48
C ASN A 7 -23.26 22.93 -21.99
N VAL A 8 -23.60 23.47 -20.82
CA VAL A 8 -23.10 24.71 -20.16
C VAL A 8 -21.57 24.80 -20.01
N ASN A 9 -20.82 23.71 -20.25
CA ASN A 9 -19.35 23.67 -20.16
C ASN A 9 -18.59 23.44 -21.48
N GLY A 10 -19.23 23.57 -22.65
CA GLY A 10 -18.52 23.79 -23.92
C GLY A 10 -17.60 22.66 -24.45
N ARG A 11 -17.72 21.41 -23.99
CA ARG A 11 -17.01 20.26 -24.60
C ARG A 11 -17.89 19.61 -25.67
N ARG A 12 -17.31 19.36 -26.85
CA ARG A 12 -17.94 18.55 -27.93
C ARG A 12 -18.21 17.15 -27.39
N MET A 13 -19.46 16.68 -27.45
CA MET A 13 -19.77 15.25 -27.32
C MET A 13 -19.34 14.54 -28.60
N SER A 14 -18.66 13.42 -28.45
CA SER A 14 -18.01 12.67 -29.52
C SER A 14 -18.83 11.53 -30.13
N PHE A 15 -19.88 11.08 -29.45
CA PHE A 15 -20.84 10.10 -29.99
C PHE A 15 -22.05 10.82 -30.59
N GLN A 16 -22.50 10.40 -31.77
CA GLN A 16 -23.57 11.05 -32.53
C GLN A 16 -24.96 10.59 -32.09
N SER A 17 -25.08 9.42 -31.46
CA SER A 17 -26.34 8.88 -30.97
C SER A 17 -26.20 8.04 -29.69
N LEU A 18 -27.31 7.85 -28.98
CA LEU A 18 -27.37 6.94 -27.83
C LEU A 18 -27.14 5.49 -28.24
N ASP A 19 -27.62 5.07 -29.41
CA ASP A 19 -27.44 3.71 -29.92
C ASP A 19 -25.97 3.41 -30.24
N GLU A 20 -25.25 4.39 -30.78
CA GLU A 20 -23.81 4.29 -31.01
C GLU A 20 -23.05 4.11 -29.69
N LEU A 21 -23.31 4.97 -28.70
CA LEU A 21 -22.69 4.85 -27.38
C LEU A 21 -23.03 3.51 -26.71
N ARG A 22 -24.30 3.08 -26.77
CA ARG A 22 -24.74 1.79 -26.22
C ARG A 22 -23.98 0.63 -26.86
N ARG A 23 -23.85 0.64 -28.19
CA ARG A 23 -23.11 -0.40 -28.92
C ARG A 23 -21.66 -0.46 -28.45
N VAL A 24 -20.98 0.69 -28.37
CA VAL A 24 -19.59 0.76 -27.91
C VAL A 24 -19.42 0.26 -26.48
N LEU A 25 -20.32 0.61 -25.56
CA LEU A 25 -20.26 0.17 -24.16
C LEU A 25 -20.41 -1.35 -24.02
N LEU A 26 -21.23 -1.97 -24.87
CA LEU A 26 -21.45 -3.43 -24.90
C LEU A 26 -20.31 -4.17 -25.61
N GLU A 27 -19.86 -3.67 -26.77
CA GLU A 27 -18.75 -4.27 -27.53
C GLU A 27 -17.43 -4.29 -26.74
N LEU A 28 -17.21 -3.27 -25.91
CA LEU A 28 -16.04 -3.19 -25.03
C LEU A 28 -16.29 -3.76 -23.62
N GLU A 29 -17.47 -4.33 -23.37
CA GLU A 29 -17.85 -4.91 -22.07
C GLU A 29 -17.58 -3.96 -20.88
N LEU A 30 -17.78 -2.66 -21.10
CA LEU A 30 -17.53 -1.64 -20.08
C LEU A 30 -18.58 -1.69 -18.98
N VAL A 31 -19.83 -1.99 -19.36
CA VAL A 31 -21.00 -2.09 -18.48
C VAL A 31 -21.76 -3.38 -18.82
N ALA A 32 -22.29 -4.06 -17.80
CA ALA A 32 -23.09 -5.27 -18.02
C ALA A 32 -24.40 -4.96 -18.78
N PRO A 33 -24.90 -5.85 -19.65
CA PRO A 33 -26.06 -5.57 -20.49
C PRO A 33 -27.33 -5.19 -19.73
N ASP A 34 -27.58 -5.84 -18.60
CA ASP A 34 -28.71 -5.59 -17.69
C ASP A 34 -28.61 -4.21 -17.02
N GLN A 35 -27.44 -3.87 -16.50
CA GLN A 35 -27.18 -2.57 -15.87
C GLN A 35 -27.30 -1.43 -16.89
N LEU A 36 -26.78 -1.63 -18.11
CA LEU A 36 -26.90 -0.65 -19.18
C LEU A 36 -28.35 -0.47 -19.63
N ALA A 37 -29.15 -1.54 -19.70
CA ALA A 37 -30.56 -1.44 -20.05
C ALA A 37 -31.35 -0.59 -19.05
N ILE A 38 -31.10 -0.78 -17.74
CA ILE A 38 -31.72 0.01 -16.67
C ILE A 38 -31.33 1.49 -16.79
N ALA A 39 -30.04 1.78 -16.97
CA ALA A 39 -29.55 3.15 -17.09
C ALA A 39 -30.08 3.85 -18.36
N VAL A 40 -30.22 3.11 -19.46
CA VAL A 40 -30.80 3.64 -20.71
C VAL A 40 -32.28 3.96 -20.53
N ASP A 41 -33.07 3.13 -19.85
CA ASP A 41 -34.49 3.40 -19.61
C ASP A 41 -34.70 4.67 -18.76
N GLU A 42 -33.90 4.80 -17.69
CA GLU A 42 -33.89 5.99 -16.82
C GLU A 42 -33.59 7.27 -17.62
N VAL A 43 -32.59 7.22 -18.51
CA VAL A 43 -32.19 8.38 -19.31
C VAL A 43 -33.13 8.61 -20.48
N ALA A 44 -33.60 7.58 -21.18
CA ALA A 44 -34.46 7.70 -22.35
C ALA A 44 -35.82 8.35 -22.03
N SER A 45 -36.28 8.22 -20.78
CA SER A 45 -37.49 8.89 -20.29
C SER A 45 -37.34 10.42 -20.17
N VAL A 46 -36.11 10.95 -20.09
CA VAL A 46 -35.85 12.39 -19.82
C VAL A 46 -34.90 13.05 -20.83
N TRP A 47 -33.94 12.34 -21.41
CA TRP A 47 -32.85 12.86 -22.24
C TRP A 47 -32.49 11.89 -23.39
N ARG A 48 -32.47 12.38 -24.63
CA ARG A 48 -32.06 11.57 -25.82
C ARG A 48 -30.59 11.76 -26.23
N GLN A 49 -29.73 12.20 -25.32
CA GLN A 49 -28.33 12.53 -25.62
C GLN A 49 -27.35 11.58 -24.91
N PRO A 50 -26.16 11.31 -25.50
CA PRO A 50 -25.16 10.41 -24.91
C PRO A 50 -24.58 10.88 -23.56
N GLY A 51 -24.44 12.20 -23.37
CA GLY A 51 -23.80 12.79 -22.19
C GLY A 51 -24.49 12.43 -20.87
N PRO A 52 -25.81 12.67 -20.73
CA PRO A 52 -26.55 12.27 -19.54
C PRO A 52 -26.42 10.79 -19.16
N LEU A 53 -26.33 9.89 -20.15
CA LEU A 53 -26.10 8.47 -19.88
C LEU A 53 -24.72 8.22 -19.29
N LEU A 54 -23.67 8.84 -19.84
CA LEU A 54 -22.32 8.73 -19.33
C LEU A 54 -22.20 9.26 -17.89
N ASP A 55 -22.83 10.40 -17.59
CA ASP A 55 -22.85 10.99 -16.24
C ASP A 55 -23.60 10.09 -15.24
N LEU A 56 -24.70 9.45 -15.66
CA LEU A 56 -25.44 8.49 -14.83
C LEU A 56 -24.59 7.25 -14.53
N LEU A 57 -23.94 6.68 -15.56
CA LEU A 57 -23.09 5.50 -15.40
C LEU A 57 -21.88 5.77 -14.49
N GLU A 58 -21.31 6.97 -14.50
CA GLU A 58 -20.28 7.36 -13.51
C GLU A 58 -20.87 7.46 -12.09
N ARG A 59 -22.02 8.10 -11.92
CA ARG A 59 -22.69 8.22 -10.61
C ARG A 59 -23.07 6.88 -10.00
N GLN A 60 -23.42 5.91 -10.84
CA GLN A 60 -23.71 4.53 -10.42
C GLN A 60 -22.43 3.70 -10.19
N GLY A 61 -21.24 4.25 -10.45
CA GLY A 61 -19.95 3.56 -10.29
C GLY A 61 -19.69 2.50 -11.36
N LEU A 62 -20.46 2.48 -12.45
CA LEU A 62 -20.33 1.53 -13.55
C LEU A 62 -19.22 1.94 -14.52
N LEU A 63 -18.98 3.24 -14.65
CA LEU A 63 -17.83 3.80 -15.35
C LEU A 63 -16.96 4.60 -14.40
N THR A 64 -15.66 4.53 -14.64
CA THR A 64 -14.67 5.34 -13.95
C THR A 64 -14.48 6.69 -14.64
N THR A 65 -13.98 7.68 -13.90
CA THR A 65 -13.62 9.00 -14.47
C THR A 65 -12.58 8.88 -15.59
N TYR A 66 -11.70 7.88 -15.55
CA TYR A 66 -10.75 7.60 -16.65
C TYR A 66 -11.50 7.22 -17.93
N GLN A 67 -12.38 6.22 -17.85
CA GLN A 67 -13.18 5.76 -18.98
C GLN A 67 -14.08 6.87 -19.49
N LEU A 68 -14.75 7.60 -18.58
CA LEU A 68 -15.58 8.75 -18.90
C LEU A 68 -14.81 9.83 -19.67
N SER A 69 -13.59 10.16 -19.23
CA SER A 69 -12.76 11.19 -19.88
C SER A 69 -12.39 10.84 -21.32
N LYS A 70 -12.28 9.55 -21.63
CA LYS A 70 -12.01 9.03 -22.97
C LYS A 70 -13.29 8.96 -23.82
N LEU A 71 -14.35 8.41 -23.25
CA LEU A 71 -15.65 8.32 -23.91
C LEU A 71 -16.19 9.69 -24.30
N HIS A 72 -16.06 10.73 -23.46
CA HIS A 72 -16.45 12.10 -23.85
C HIS A 72 -15.69 12.66 -25.05
N LYS A 73 -14.47 12.16 -25.32
CA LYS A 73 -13.66 12.53 -26.50
C LYS A 73 -13.89 11.60 -27.68
N GLY A 74 -14.58 10.48 -27.48
CA GLY A 74 -14.83 9.45 -28.50
C GLY A 74 -13.63 8.54 -28.70
N GLU A 75 -12.71 8.56 -27.74
CA GLU A 75 -11.54 7.70 -27.73
C GLU A 75 -11.95 6.37 -27.10
N THR A 76 -11.95 5.30 -27.90
CA THR A 76 -12.22 3.93 -27.43
C THR A 76 -10.94 3.13 -27.21
N ASP A 77 -9.85 3.51 -27.86
CA ASP A 77 -8.53 2.89 -27.71
C ASP A 77 -8.05 2.97 -26.26
N GLY A 78 -7.52 1.87 -25.73
CA GLY A 78 -7.02 1.77 -24.37
C GLY A 78 -8.10 1.95 -23.28
N LEU A 79 -9.36 1.64 -23.59
CA LEU A 79 -10.39 1.34 -22.58
C LEU A 79 -10.36 -0.16 -22.20
N VAL A 80 -10.02 -1.00 -23.18
CA VAL A 80 -9.76 -2.43 -23.04
C VAL A 80 -8.45 -2.74 -23.74
N LEU A 81 -7.62 -3.59 -23.13
CA LEU A 81 -6.42 -4.15 -23.74
C LEU A 81 -6.43 -5.66 -23.52
N GLY A 82 -6.47 -6.42 -24.61
CA GLY A 82 -6.67 -7.88 -24.56
C GLY A 82 -7.96 -8.22 -23.82
N ARG A 83 -7.83 -8.93 -22.69
CA ARG A 83 -8.95 -9.34 -21.82
C ARG A 83 -9.12 -8.46 -20.58
N TYR A 84 -8.53 -7.27 -20.57
CA TYR A 84 -8.47 -6.40 -19.40
C TYR A 84 -9.15 -5.07 -19.66
N LYS A 85 -10.19 -4.78 -18.87
CA LYS A 85 -10.86 -3.49 -18.82
C LYS A 85 -10.07 -2.52 -17.94
N LEU A 86 -9.61 -1.40 -18.50
CA LEU A 86 -8.84 -0.39 -17.77
C LEU A 86 -9.79 0.51 -16.96
N LEU A 87 -9.50 0.66 -15.66
CA LEU A 87 -10.35 1.37 -14.71
C LEU A 87 -9.73 2.70 -14.27
N TYR A 88 -8.52 2.69 -13.71
CA TYR A 88 -7.87 3.91 -13.25
C TYR A 88 -6.41 3.91 -13.66
N ARG A 89 -5.84 5.10 -13.91
CA ARG A 89 -4.40 5.24 -14.12
C ARG A 89 -3.74 5.53 -12.77
N ASN A 90 -2.98 4.58 -12.24
CA ASN A 90 -2.33 4.69 -10.92
C ASN A 90 -1.07 5.53 -10.98
N ASN A 91 -0.11 5.13 -11.81
CA ASN A 91 1.19 5.78 -11.88
C ASN A 91 1.68 5.86 -13.34
N SER A 92 2.50 6.88 -13.63
CA SER A 92 3.01 7.17 -14.96
C SER A 92 4.52 7.35 -14.89
N GLY A 93 5.27 6.27 -15.13
CA GLY A 93 6.72 6.34 -15.32
C GLY A 93 7.10 6.87 -16.70
N SER A 94 8.39 7.10 -16.93
CA SER A 94 8.92 7.48 -18.26
C SER A 94 8.85 6.31 -19.25
N PHE A 95 8.94 5.06 -18.78
CA PHE A 95 8.96 3.88 -19.63
C PHE A 95 7.56 3.27 -19.86
N ALA A 96 6.79 3.09 -18.79
CA ALA A 96 5.48 2.46 -18.82
C ALA A 96 4.42 3.25 -18.03
N ARG A 97 3.15 2.97 -18.34
CA ARG A 97 1.96 3.44 -17.61
C ARG A 97 1.40 2.27 -16.82
N VAL A 98 0.99 2.48 -15.56
CA VAL A 98 0.35 1.44 -14.76
C VAL A 98 -1.11 1.80 -14.52
N PHE A 99 -2.00 0.86 -14.81
CA PHE A 99 -3.44 0.99 -14.61
C PHE A 99 -3.93 -0.03 -13.57
N ARG A 100 -4.90 0.37 -12.76
CA ARG A 100 -5.84 -0.58 -12.18
C ARG A 100 -6.75 -1.06 -13.31
N ALA A 101 -6.82 -2.36 -13.50
CA ALA A 101 -7.67 -3.00 -14.50
C ALA A 101 -8.46 -4.15 -13.88
N CYS A 102 -9.47 -4.61 -14.61
CA CYS A 102 -10.30 -5.75 -14.25
C CYS A 102 -10.27 -6.77 -15.38
N SER A 103 -10.04 -8.03 -15.04
CA SER A 103 -10.15 -9.17 -15.96
C SER A 103 -11.60 -9.33 -16.40
N LEU A 104 -11.83 -9.38 -17.72
CA LEU A 104 -13.16 -9.63 -18.29
C LEU A 104 -13.61 -11.08 -18.07
N ASP A 105 -12.66 -12.01 -17.90
CA ASP A 105 -12.96 -13.44 -17.76
C ASP A 105 -13.56 -13.80 -16.39
N ASP A 106 -13.05 -13.20 -15.31
CA ASP A 106 -13.37 -13.57 -13.93
C ASP A 106 -13.59 -12.40 -12.97
N GLY A 107 -13.55 -11.16 -13.48
CA GLY A 107 -13.78 -9.96 -12.69
C GLY A 107 -12.67 -9.61 -11.70
N LYS A 108 -11.52 -10.31 -11.73
CA LYS A 108 -10.42 -10.04 -10.80
C LYS A 108 -9.70 -8.74 -11.13
N MET A 109 -9.34 -8.02 -10.07
CA MET A 109 -8.59 -6.78 -10.16
C MET A 109 -7.10 -7.06 -10.35
N VAL A 110 -6.49 -6.40 -11.35
CA VAL A 110 -5.08 -6.57 -11.71
C VAL A 110 -4.40 -5.22 -11.92
N GLY A 111 -3.10 -5.17 -11.68
CA GLY A 111 -2.24 -4.10 -12.16
C GLY A 111 -1.88 -4.39 -13.61
N LEU A 112 -2.13 -3.44 -14.50
CA LEU A 112 -1.79 -3.54 -15.92
C LEU A 112 -0.70 -2.52 -16.25
N LYS A 113 0.51 -2.99 -16.51
CA LYS A 113 1.64 -2.14 -16.90
C LYS A 113 1.77 -2.16 -18.42
N VAL A 114 1.61 -1.00 -19.04
CA VAL A 114 1.55 -0.83 -20.49
C VAL A 114 2.75 0.00 -20.95
N LEU A 115 3.50 -0.51 -21.92
CA LEU A 115 4.63 0.19 -22.53
C LEU A 115 4.15 1.47 -23.22
N ARG A 116 4.88 2.57 -23.08
CA ARG A 116 4.49 3.83 -23.77
C ARG A 116 4.76 3.73 -25.26
N GLN A 117 3.89 4.35 -26.06
CA GLN A 117 3.97 4.35 -27.53
C GLN A 117 5.35 4.76 -28.08
N ARG A 118 6.00 5.74 -27.45
CA ARG A 118 7.35 6.21 -27.86
C ARG A 118 8.43 5.13 -27.81
N TRP A 119 8.23 4.08 -27.02
CA TRP A 119 9.13 2.94 -26.89
C TRP A 119 8.60 1.70 -27.61
N ALA A 120 7.28 1.61 -27.84
CA ALA A 120 6.64 0.49 -28.50
C ALA A 120 7.06 0.33 -29.97
N SER A 121 7.55 1.39 -30.62
CA SER A 121 8.05 1.34 -31.99
C SER A 121 9.47 0.78 -32.13
N ASP A 122 10.21 0.64 -31.03
CA ASP A 122 11.57 0.12 -31.05
C ASP A 122 11.59 -1.35 -30.58
N PRO A 123 11.92 -2.30 -31.47
CA PRO A 123 11.95 -3.72 -31.13
C PRO A 123 12.87 -4.08 -29.97
N ASN A 124 13.91 -3.29 -29.68
CA ASN A 124 14.83 -3.56 -28.58
C ASN A 124 14.17 -3.32 -27.23
N TYR A 125 13.45 -2.19 -27.08
CA TYR A 125 12.71 -1.87 -25.86
C TYR A 125 11.53 -2.83 -25.65
N VAL A 126 10.85 -3.24 -26.73
CA VAL A 126 9.81 -4.25 -26.65
C VAL A 126 10.38 -5.59 -26.17
N LYS A 127 11.43 -6.10 -26.82
CA LYS A 127 12.08 -7.36 -26.39
C LYS A 127 12.54 -7.31 -24.95
N GLN A 128 13.08 -6.18 -24.50
CA GLN A 128 13.50 -5.99 -23.12
C GLN A 128 12.30 -6.06 -22.16
N PHE A 129 11.22 -5.32 -22.44
CA PHE A 129 10.02 -5.32 -21.62
C PHE A 129 9.42 -6.73 -21.44
N HIS A 130 9.33 -7.50 -22.53
CA HIS A 130 8.85 -8.89 -22.49
C HIS A 130 9.80 -9.80 -21.72
N ARG A 131 11.10 -9.75 -22.01
CA ARG A 131 12.12 -10.58 -21.36
C ARG A 131 12.15 -10.40 -19.84
N GLU A 132 12.07 -9.16 -19.37
CA GLU A 132 12.06 -8.87 -17.93
C GLU A 132 10.81 -9.42 -17.26
N ALA A 133 9.66 -9.25 -17.90
CA ALA A 133 8.41 -9.78 -17.40
C ALA A 133 8.44 -11.31 -17.34
N GLU A 134 8.98 -11.99 -18.35
CA GLU A 134 9.17 -13.45 -18.36
C GLU A 134 10.10 -13.96 -17.27
N ILE A 135 11.21 -13.25 -17.00
CA ILE A 135 12.12 -13.58 -15.89
C ILE A 135 11.38 -13.47 -14.54
N CYS A 136 10.61 -12.39 -14.37
CA CYS A 136 9.90 -12.10 -13.13
C CYS A 136 8.63 -12.94 -12.94
N GLN A 137 8.04 -13.48 -14.00
CA GLN A 137 6.89 -14.40 -13.93
C GLN A 137 7.18 -15.64 -13.07
N ARG A 138 8.45 -16.02 -12.88
CA ARG A 138 8.85 -17.16 -12.04
C ARG A 138 8.90 -16.81 -10.55
N LEU A 139 8.82 -15.53 -10.19
CA LEU A 139 8.91 -15.08 -8.81
C LEU A 139 7.54 -15.19 -8.13
N ARG A 140 7.49 -15.93 -7.02
CA ARG A 140 6.30 -16.11 -6.18
C ARG A 140 6.73 -15.98 -4.72
N HIS A 141 6.52 -14.80 -4.15
CA HIS A 141 6.92 -14.49 -2.79
C HIS A 141 5.99 -13.43 -2.20
N LYS A 142 5.74 -13.46 -0.89
CA LYS A 142 4.83 -12.50 -0.23
C LYS A 142 5.29 -11.04 -0.38
N ASN A 143 6.60 -10.82 -0.50
CA ASN A 143 7.23 -9.51 -0.65
C ASN A 143 7.64 -9.17 -2.09
N ILE A 144 7.14 -9.90 -3.09
CA ILE A 144 7.34 -9.58 -4.50
C ILE A 144 5.98 -9.60 -5.18
N VAL A 145 5.65 -8.55 -5.93
CA VAL A 145 4.43 -8.52 -6.72
C VAL A 145 4.52 -9.58 -7.83
N PRO A 146 3.63 -10.59 -7.84
CA PRO A 146 3.64 -11.60 -8.88
C PRO A 146 3.18 -11.01 -10.21
N ILE A 147 3.92 -11.34 -11.26
CA ILE A 147 3.50 -11.13 -12.65
C ILE A 147 2.72 -12.37 -13.10
N TYR A 148 1.53 -12.12 -13.67
CA TYR A 148 0.62 -13.16 -14.11
C TYR A 148 0.80 -13.49 -15.59
N ASP A 149 0.85 -12.47 -16.45
CA ASP A 149 0.84 -12.66 -17.90
C ASP A 149 1.49 -11.49 -18.63
N VAL A 150 1.92 -11.73 -19.87
CA VAL A 150 2.48 -10.73 -20.79
C VAL A 150 1.75 -10.83 -22.12
N GLY A 151 1.34 -9.68 -22.66
CA GLY A 151 0.49 -9.63 -23.84
C GLY A 151 0.83 -8.49 -24.78
N GLU A 152 0.23 -8.59 -25.96
CA GLU A 152 0.21 -7.55 -26.98
C GLU A 152 -1.21 -7.45 -27.51
N ASP A 153 -1.73 -6.24 -27.62
CA ASP A 153 -3.01 -5.97 -28.27
C ASP A 153 -2.90 -4.68 -29.09
N ARG A 154 -3.20 -4.77 -30.38
CA ARG A 154 -3.14 -3.63 -31.34
C ARG A 154 -1.83 -2.85 -31.29
N GLY A 155 -0.70 -3.55 -31.09
CA GLY A 155 0.63 -2.94 -30.98
C GLY A 155 0.92 -2.26 -29.64
N GLU A 156 -0.01 -2.30 -28.67
CA GLU A 156 0.30 -1.97 -27.28
C GLU A 156 0.78 -3.22 -26.54
N HIS A 157 2.01 -3.18 -26.02
CA HIS A 157 2.57 -4.24 -25.20
C HIS A 157 2.27 -3.99 -23.72
N PHE A 158 1.84 -5.02 -23.00
CA PHE A 158 1.49 -4.94 -21.60
C PHE A 158 1.86 -6.19 -20.81
N LEU A 159 1.92 -6.05 -19.49
CA LEU A 159 1.99 -7.17 -18.56
C LEU A 159 0.95 -6.97 -17.45
N THR A 160 0.53 -8.07 -16.87
CA THR A 160 -0.46 -8.11 -15.78
C THR A 160 0.22 -8.59 -14.51
N MET A 161 -0.16 -8.00 -13.39
CA MET A 161 0.42 -8.27 -12.09
C MET A 161 -0.61 -8.12 -10.97
N GLU A 162 -0.28 -8.55 -9.75
CA GLU A 162 -1.11 -8.27 -8.58
C GLU A 162 -1.36 -6.76 -8.45
N PHE A 163 -2.62 -6.38 -8.24
CA PHE A 163 -2.97 -5.01 -7.89
C PHE A 163 -2.80 -4.80 -6.38
N VAL A 164 -1.79 -4.03 -5.98
CA VAL A 164 -1.55 -3.68 -4.57
C VAL A 164 -2.17 -2.31 -4.26
N GLU A 165 -3.15 -2.27 -3.37
CA GLU A 165 -4.00 -1.07 -3.16
C GLU A 165 -3.33 0.08 -2.37
N GLY A 166 -2.32 -0.19 -1.54
CA GLY A 166 -1.80 0.80 -0.58
C GLY A 166 -0.75 1.79 -1.14
N GLY A 167 -0.50 1.78 -2.45
CA GLY A 167 0.43 2.72 -3.11
C GLY A 167 1.91 2.39 -2.87
N ASN A 168 2.82 3.28 -3.28
CA ASN A 168 4.26 3.10 -3.07
C ASN A 168 4.78 3.80 -1.81
N LEU A 169 5.90 3.34 -1.26
CA LEU A 169 6.48 3.88 -0.03
C LEU A 169 6.90 5.35 -0.14
N ARG A 170 7.23 5.84 -1.34
CA ARG A 170 7.57 7.26 -1.56
C ARG A 170 6.35 8.16 -1.33
N GLU A 171 5.20 7.78 -1.85
CA GLU A 171 3.92 8.48 -1.62
C GLU A 171 3.52 8.42 -0.16
N PHE A 172 3.66 7.24 0.45
CA PHE A 172 3.38 7.04 1.87
C PHE A 172 4.22 7.98 2.76
N LEU A 173 5.53 8.06 2.47
CA LEU A 173 6.45 8.94 3.19
C LEU A 173 6.11 10.43 2.96
N LYS A 174 5.76 10.81 1.73
CA LYS A 174 5.36 12.19 1.41
C LYS A 174 4.16 12.66 2.24
N ILE A 175 3.23 11.75 2.54
CA ILE A 175 2.04 12.05 3.34
C ILE A 175 2.38 12.13 4.83
N ARG A 176 3.23 11.22 5.34
CA ARG A 176 3.50 11.08 6.78
C ARG A 176 4.73 11.86 7.28
N GLY A 177 5.58 12.33 6.39
CA GLY A 177 6.90 12.87 6.71
C GLY A 177 7.91 11.77 7.00
N GLN A 178 7.65 10.92 8.00
CA GLN A 178 8.50 9.80 8.40
C GLN A 178 7.68 8.57 8.81
N CYS A 179 8.29 7.39 8.77
CA CYS A 179 7.69 6.15 9.27
C CYS A 179 8.07 5.89 10.73
N SER A 180 7.24 5.16 11.47
CA SER A 180 7.62 4.72 12.83
C SER A 180 8.79 3.72 12.78
N LEU A 181 9.49 3.55 13.90
CA LEU A 181 10.61 2.61 14.01
C LEU A 181 10.19 1.17 13.66
N ILE A 182 9.01 0.76 14.16
CA ILE A 182 8.47 -0.58 13.93
C ILE A 182 8.10 -0.76 12.45
N GLU A 183 7.39 0.21 11.86
CA GLU A 183 7.02 0.14 10.43
C GLU A 183 8.26 0.13 9.54
N SER A 184 9.26 0.96 9.84
CA SER A 184 10.51 1.03 9.06
C SER A 184 11.30 -0.28 9.15
N ALA A 185 11.40 -0.86 10.34
CA ALA A 185 12.02 -2.16 10.53
C ALA A 185 11.23 -3.27 9.81
N GLN A 186 9.90 -3.20 9.80
CA GLN A 186 9.04 -4.20 9.12
C GLN A 186 9.25 -4.11 7.60
N CYS A 187 9.28 -2.89 7.06
CA CYS A 187 9.60 -2.66 5.66
C CYS A 187 11.01 -3.17 5.32
N LEU A 188 12.02 -2.90 6.17
CA LEU A 188 13.37 -3.42 5.97
C LEU A 188 13.38 -4.95 5.89
N LEU A 189 12.68 -5.63 6.82
CA LEU A 189 12.59 -7.08 6.84
C LEU A 189 11.93 -7.60 5.55
N ASP A 190 10.77 -7.05 5.20
CA ASP A 190 10.01 -7.45 4.00
C ASP A 190 10.81 -7.24 2.71
N MET A 191 11.46 -6.08 2.56
CA MET A 191 12.29 -5.76 1.40
C MET A 191 13.52 -6.68 1.33
N ALA A 192 14.16 -6.97 2.46
CA ALA A 192 15.29 -7.89 2.53
C ALA A 192 14.89 -9.34 2.20
N GLU A 193 13.74 -9.82 2.70
CA GLU A 193 13.19 -11.15 2.35
C GLU A 193 12.84 -11.24 0.85
N GLY A 194 12.33 -10.15 0.26
CA GLY A 194 12.12 -10.05 -1.18
C GLY A 194 13.41 -10.14 -2.00
N LEU A 195 14.44 -9.40 -1.62
CA LEU A 195 15.75 -9.44 -2.28
C LEU A 195 16.45 -10.79 -2.11
N GLU A 196 16.38 -11.38 -0.91
CA GLU A 196 16.89 -12.74 -0.64
C GLU A 196 16.26 -13.76 -1.58
N TYR A 197 14.92 -13.76 -1.69
CA TYR A 197 14.21 -14.68 -2.55
C TYR A 197 14.58 -14.47 -4.03
N ALA A 198 14.61 -13.22 -4.51
CA ALA A 198 14.97 -12.92 -5.91
C ALA A 198 16.40 -13.39 -6.24
N LEU A 199 17.36 -13.11 -5.36
CA LEU A 199 18.75 -13.51 -5.55
C LEU A 199 18.91 -15.04 -5.54
N SER A 200 18.12 -15.75 -4.72
CA SER A 200 18.07 -17.23 -4.75
C SER A 200 17.60 -17.81 -6.10
N LYS A 201 16.93 -16.99 -6.92
CA LYS A 201 16.52 -17.31 -8.29
C LYS A 201 17.47 -16.74 -9.35
N GLY A 202 18.62 -16.20 -8.94
CA GLY A 202 19.63 -15.61 -9.82
C GLY A 202 19.23 -14.23 -10.36
N ILE A 203 18.32 -13.51 -9.69
CA ILE A 203 17.79 -12.23 -10.13
C ILE A 203 18.16 -11.14 -9.13
N THR A 204 18.86 -10.11 -9.59
CA THR A 204 19.10 -8.86 -8.85
C THR A 204 18.03 -7.81 -9.22
N HIS A 205 17.73 -6.89 -8.32
CA HIS A 205 16.69 -5.88 -8.55
C HIS A 205 17.17 -4.75 -9.45
N ARG A 206 18.33 -4.13 -9.13
CA ARG A 206 19.04 -3.11 -9.93
C ARG A 206 18.33 -1.77 -10.17
N ASP A 207 17.14 -1.59 -9.61
CA ASP A 207 16.37 -0.35 -9.65
C ASP A 207 15.71 -0.13 -8.28
N PHE A 208 16.41 -0.48 -7.20
CA PHE A 208 15.84 -0.39 -5.85
C PHE A 208 15.67 1.07 -5.41
N LYS A 209 14.43 1.45 -5.11
CA LYS A 209 14.01 2.78 -4.61
C LYS A 209 12.61 2.72 -4.02
N LEU A 210 12.24 3.69 -3.19
CA LEU A 210 10.93 3.73 -2.53
C LEU A 210 9.72 3.75 -3.49
N THR A 211 9.87 4.21 -4.73
CA THR A 211 8.78 4.16 -5.73
C THR A 211 8.54 2.76 -6.30
N ASN A 212 9.51 1.85 -6.16
CA ASN A 212 9.42 0.44 -6.57
C ASN A 212 9.10 -0.51 -5.40
N VAL A 213 8.63 0.04 -4.28
CA VAL A 213 8.16 -0.74 -3.14
C VAL A 213 6.72 -0.35 -2.86
N LEU A 214 5.80 -1.27 -3.10
CA LEU A 214 4.37 -1.10 -2.83
C LEU A 214 4.05 -1.55 -1.41
N MET A 215 3.11 -0.87 -0.76
CA MET A 215 2.60 -1.24 0.55
C MET A 215 1.21 -1.86 0.39
N SER A 216 0.99 -3.07 0.89
CA SER A 216 -0.36 -3.66 0.90
C SER A 216 -1.23 -3.06 2.01
N THR A 217 -2.54 -3.28 1.92
CA THR A 217 -3.50 -2.93 2.99
C THR A 217 -3.22 -3.66 4.30
N ASP A 218 -2.62 -4.86 4.21
CA ASP A 218 -2.14 -5.67 5.34
C ASP A 218 -0.77 -5.24 5.86
N ARG A 219 -0.24 -4.09 5.39
CA ARG A 219 1.05 -3.52 5.78
C ARG A 219 2.27 -4.39 5.43
N VAL A 220 2.19 -5.12 4.34
CA VAL A 220 3.31 -5.90 3.80
C VAL A 220 3.96 -5.10 2.67
N ALA A 221 5.27 -4.87 2.76
CA ALA A 221 6.02 -4.25 1.67
C ALA A 221 6.30 -5.28 0.57
N LYS A 222 6.05 -4.89 -0.68
CA LYS A 222 6.18 -5.72 -1.88
C LYS A 222 7.03 -5.02 -2.94
N LEU A 223 8.09 -5.69 -3.38
CA LEU A 223 8.96 -5.23 -4.46
C LEU A 223 8.27 -5.37 -5.81
N VAL A 224 8.46 -4.39 -6.69
CA VAL A 224 8.04 -4.38 -8.10
C VAL A 224 9.22 -4.03 -9.00
N ASP A 225 9.06 -4.21 -10.31
CA ASP A 225 9.96 -3.60 -11.30
C ASP A 225 11.43 -4.04 -11.21
N PHE A 226 11.64 -5.37 -11.11
CA PHE A 226 12.98 -5.97 -11.22
C PHE A 226 13.55 -5.80 -12.63
N GLY A 227 14.81 -5.35 -12.73
CA GLY A 227 15.62 -5.51 -13.93
C GLY A 227 15.46 -4.49 -15.08
N LEU A 228 14.57 -3.50 -14.98
CA LEU A 228 14.25 -2.54 -16.07
C LEU A 228 15.42 -1.71 -16.62
N ALA A 229 16.55 -1.66 -15.93
CA ALA A 229 17.64 -0.74 -16.26
C ALA A 229 18.92 -1.44 -16.76
N SER A 230 18.92 -2.77 -16.86
CA SER A 230 20.17 -3.53 -16.95
C SER A 230 20.79 -3.63 -18.34
N LEU A 231 20.12 -3.31 -19.44
CA LEU A 231 20.56 -3.88 -20.73
C LEU A 231 20.96 -2.94 -21.86
N ASN A 232 20.94 -1.59 -21.72
CA ASN A 232 21.71 -0.68 -22.58
C ASN A 232 21.61 0.78 -22.08
N SER A 233 22.33 1.13 -21.02
CA SER A 233 22.54 2.54 -20.64
C SER A 233 23.68 3.17 -21.46
N THR A 234 23.72 2.92 -22.77
CA THR A 234 24.63 3.58 -23.71
C THR A 234 24.05 4.89 -24.27
N GLU A 235 22.76 5.16 -24.08
CA GLU A 235 22.17 6.40 -24.55
C GLU A 235 22.13 7.54 -23.51
N SER A 236 22.44 8.72 -24.02
CA SER A 236 22.49 10.04 -23.41
C SER A 236 21.11 10.59 -22.97
N GLY A 237 20.32 9.76 -22.28
CA GLY A 237 19.02 10.17 -21.73
C GLY A 237 19.13 10.73 -20.31
N THR A 238 18.21 11.64 -19.96
CA THR A 238 17.99 12.18 -18.60
C THR A 238 16.86 11.46 -17.84
N ASP A 239 16.33 10.37 -18.40
CA ASP A 239 15.26 9.58 -17.80
C ASP A 239 15.71 8.93 -16.47
N GLU A 240 14.81 8.90 -15.47
CA GLU A 240 15.15 8.49 -14.09
C GLU A 240 15.72 7.07 -13.99
N GLY A 241 15.28 6.12 -14.83
CA GLY A 241 15.84 4.76 -14.86
C GLY A 241 17.31 4.73 -15.29
N ASN A 242 17.69 5.57 -16.26
CA ASN A 242 19.08 5.72 -16.70
C ASN A 242 19.95 6.39 -15.62
N LEU A 243 19.35 7.27 -14.82
CA LEU A 243 20.04 7.92 -13.72
C LEU A 243 20.30 6.96 -12.56
N LEU A 244 19.37 6.06 -12.20
CA LEU A 244 19.59 5.09 -11.13
C LEU A 244 20.59 4.00 -11.55
N ALA A 245 20.49 3.46 -12.77
CA ALA A 245 21.52 2.56 -13.30
C ALA A 245 22.93 3.19 -13.27
N LEU A 246 23.02 4.50 -13.51
CA LEU A 246 24.26 5.24 -13.38
C LEU A 246 24.76 5.30 -11.92
N GLU A 247 23.89 5.41 -10.93
CA GLU A 247 24.28 5.38 -9.50
C GLU A 247 24.83 4.00 -9.12
N TYR A 248 24.18 2.91 -9.53
CA TYR A 248 24.68 1.53 -9.35
C TYR A 248 26.07 1.38 -9.96
N ALA A 249 26.22 1.73 -11.25
CA ALA A 249 27.49 1.63 -11.96
C ALA A 249 28.58 2.53 -11.34
N THR A 250 28.20 3.69 -10.78
CA THR A 250 29.15 4.58 -10.10
C THR A 250 29.66 3.95 -8.81
N LEU A 251 28.77 3.34 -8.03
CA LEU A 251 29.13 2.65 -6.79
C LEU A 251 30.05 1.46 -7.07
N GLU A 252 29.71 0.65 -8.08
CA GLU A 252 30.48 -0.54 -8.47
C GLU A 252 31.88 -0.15 -8.97
N LYS A 253 31.96 0.74 -9.96
CA LYS A 253 33.25 1.22 -10.51
C LYS A 253 34.09 1.96 -9.48
N GLY A 254 33.46 2.78 -8.64
CA GLY A 254 34.16 3.54 -7.60
C GLY A 254 34.75 2.67 -6.51
N THR A 255 34.26 1.44 -6.35
CA THR A 255 34.72 0.50 -5.31
C THR A 255 35.46 -0.71 -5.88
N GLY A 256 35.55 -0.83 -7.20
CA GLY A 256 36.11 -2.00 -7.88
C GLY A 256 35.26 -3.27 -7.72
N ALA A 257 33.98 -3.13 -7.37
CA ALA A 257 33.05 -4.25 -7.33
C ALA A 257 32.81 -4.79 -8.76
N PRO A 258 32.48 -6.08 -8.91
CA PRO A 258 32.01 -6.60 -10.18
C PRO A 258 30.79 -5.83 -10.69
N ASP A 259 30.64 -5.75 -12.01
CA ASP A 259 29.39 -5.30 -12.60
C ASP A 259 28.25 -6.21 -12.09
N ASP A 260 27.11 -5.61 -11.77
CA ASP A 260 25.90 -6.32 -11.37
C ASP A 260 25.97 -6.97 -9.96
N ASP A 261 26.86 -6.48 -9.10
CA ASP A 261 27.04 -7.00 -7.75
C ASP A 261 25.73 -6.90 -6.92
N PRO A 262 25.19 -8.02 -6.40
CA PRO A 262 23.96 -8.00 -5.60
C PRO A 262 24.07 -7.16 -4.32
N ARG A 263 25.29 -6.89 -3.82
CA ARG A 263 25.51 -6.02 -2.68
C ARG A 263 25.20 -4.55 -2.99
N SER A 264 25.07 -4.17 -4.26
CA SER A 264 24.57 -2.86 -4.68
C SER A 264 23.10 -2.69 -4.27
N ASP A 265 22.24 -3.68 -4.47
CA ASP A 265 20.83 -3.63 -4.03
C ASP A 265 20.72 -3.40 -2.51
N LEU A 266 21.64 -4.00 -1.72
CA LEU A 266 21.70 -3.81 -0.27
C LEU A 266 22.06 -2.37 0.12
N PHE A 267 22.94 -1.71 -0.64
CA PHE A 267 23.27 -0.30 -0.41
C PHE A 267 22.04 0.60 -0.58
N PHE A 268 21.29 0.40 -1.67
CA PHE A 268 20.08 1.19 -1.93
C PHE A 268 18.92 0.82 -1.00
N LEU A 269 18.85 -0.43 -0.52
CA LEU A 269 17.99 -0.82 0.60
C LEU A 269 18.28 -0.01 1.85
N GLY A 270 19.55 0.14 2.22
CA GLY A 270 19.98 0.98 3.34
C GLY A 270 19.53 2.43 3.16
N GLY A 271 19.73 2.99 1.98
CA GLY A 271 19.30 4.36 1.67
C GLY A 271 17.78 4.56 1.73
N ALA A 272 17.00 3.57 1.28
CA ALA A 272 15.55 3.60 1.40
C ALA A 272 15.09 3.57 2.86
N VAL A 273 15.68 2.72 3.70
CA VAL A 273 15.31 2.62 5.12
C VAL A 273 15.77 3.85 5.91
N TYR A 274 16.94 4.40 5.57
CA TYR A 274 17.38 5.70 6.08
C TYR A 274 16.33 6.79 5.81
N GLU A 275 15.81 6.83 4.58
CA GLU A 275 14.80 7.80 4.19
C GLU A 275 13.45 7.57 4.89
N LEU A 276 13.05 6.31 5.11
CA LEU A 276 11.85 5.99 5.91
C LEU A 276 11.98 6.48 7.36
N LEU A 277 13.16 6.33 7.97
CA LEU A 277 13.42 6.68 9.37
C LEU A 277 13.59 8.18 9.60
N THR A 278 14.16 8.90 8.64
CA THR A 278 14.48 10.33 8.78
C THR A 278 13.52 11.25 8.03
N GLY A 279 12.70 10.70 7.14
CA GLY A 279 11.86 11.46 6.21
C GLY A 279 12.63 12.16 5.09
N SER A 280 13.95 12.02 5.05
CA SER A 280 14.83 12.70 4.09
C SER A 280 15.79 11.72 3.43
N PRO A 281 16.07 11.84 2.13
CA PRO A 281 17.01 10.95 1.47
C PRO A 281 18.43 11.15 2.03
N PRO A 282 19.26 10.08 2.08
CA PRO A 282 20.62 10.15 2.62
C PRO A 282 21.56 11.04 1.80
N TYR A 283 21.29 11.20 0.51
CA TYR A 283 22.03 12.07 -0.41
C TYR A 283 21.05 12.98 -1.18
N PRO A 284 21.41 14.25 -1.48
CA PRO A 284 20.49 15.23 -2.07
C PRO A 284 19.95 14.81 -3.44
N ALA A 285 18.66 14.99 -3.74
CA ALA A 285 18.15 14.63 -5.06
C ALA A 285 18.79 15.50 -6.18
N THR A 286 19.27 14.87 -7.24
CA THR A 286 19.88 15.56 -8.39
C THR A 286 19.52 14.93 -9.72
N LYS A 287 19.39 15.74 -10.76
CA LYS A 287 19.28 15.29 -12.16
C LYS A 287 20.61 15.38 -12.91
N ASP A 288 21.64 15.94 -12.27
CA ASP A 288 22.95 16.09 -12.89
C ASP A 288 23.68 14.75 -12.90
N ARG A 289 24.00 14.28 -14.11
CA ARG A 289 24.75 13.03 -14.32
C ARG A 289 26.19 13.13 -13.81
N SER A 290 26.80 14.31 -13.86
CA SER A 290 28.15 14.54 -13.37
C SER A 290 28.21 14.37 -11.84
N GLU A 291 27.23 14.93 -11.14
CA GLU A 291 27.10 14.77 -9.68
C GLU A 291 26.82 13.31 -9.29
N ARG A 292 25.96 12.60 -10.03
CA ARG A 292 25.69 11.16 -9.78
C ARG A 292 26.90 10.25 -10.03
N LYS A 293 27.85 10.67 -10.86
CA LYS A 293 29.13 9.97 -11.12
C LYS A 293 30.19 10.21 -10.05
N GLN A 294 29.99 11.16 -9.16
CA GLN A 294 30.95 11.44 -8.09
C GLN A 294 30.73 10.48 -6.94
N LEU A 295 31.69 9.57 -6.69
CA LEU A 295 31.60 8.61 -5.59
C LEU A 295 31.43 9.29 -4.21
N SER A 296 32.01 10.49 -4.05
CA SER A 296 31.92 11.28 -2.81
C SER A 296 30.48 11.60 -2.38
N ARG A 297 29.55 11.64 -3.33
CA ARG A 297 28.12 11.80 -3.08
C ARG A 297 27.55 10.69 -2.20
N TYR A 298 28.08 9.48 -2.32
CA TYR A 298 27.62 8.30 -1.58
C TYR A 298 28.45 8.05 -0.31
N THR A 299 29.61 8.69 -0.15
CA THR A 299 30.43 8.62 1.08
C THR A 299 30.06 9.69 2.11
N ASN A 300 29.54 10.85 1.67
CA ASN A 300 29.27 12.00 2.54
C ASN A 300 27.86 11.96 3.17
N VAL A 301 27.35 10.76 3.42
CA VAL A 301 26.05 10.56 4.08
C VAL A 301 26.22 10.85 5.57
N ARG A 302 25.31 11.66 6.12
CA ARG A 302 25.28 11.91 7.56
C ARG A 302 24.85 10.64 8.28
N GLN A 303 25.55 10.28 9.36
CA GLN A 303 25.25 9.07 10.12
C GLN A 303 23.84 9.12 10.70
N LEU A 304 23.12 7.99 10.67
CA LEU A 304 21.73 7.95 11.09
C LEU A 304 21.56 8.37 12.56
N ARG A 305 22.44 7.91 13.46
CA ARG A 305 22.44 8.31 14.88
C ARG A 305 22.56 9.82 15.11
N SER A 306 23.20 10.55 14.18
CA SER A 306 23.39 11.99 14.32
C SER A 306 22.10 12.78 14.03
N ILE A 307 21.23 12.26 13.15
CA ILE A 307 20.00 12.93 12.72
C ILE A 307 18.76 12.36 13.42
N ALA A 308 18.77 11.07 13.71
CA ALA A 308 17.68 10.35 14.35
C ALA A 308 18.18 9.61 15.60
N PRO A 309 18.61 10.32 16.65
CA PRO A 309 19.15 9.71 17.87
C PRO A 309 18.13 8.86 18.64
N HIS A 310 16.84 9.03 18.35
CA HIS A 310 15.75 8.21 18.88
C HIS A 310 15.68 6.81 18.23
N VAL A 311 16.41 6.57 17.13
CA VAL A 311 16.48 5.25 16.48
C VAL A 311 17.36 4.33 17.32
N PRO A 312 16.88 3.13 17.70
CA PRO A 312 17.65 2.20 18.50
C PRO A 312 18.96 1.79 17.83
N ALA A 313 19.98 1.62 18.67
CA ALA A 313 21.36 1.34 18.26
C ALA A 313 21.48 0.22 17.23
N ALA A 314 20.78 -0.90 17.48
CA ALA A 314 20.76 -2.07 16.61
C ALA A 314 20.19 -1.77 15.21
N LEU A 315 19.11 -0.99 15.11
CA LEU A 315 18.53 -0.62 13.82
C LEU A 315 19.43 0.37 13.07
N SER A 316 20.04 1.32 13.79
CA SER A 316 20.99 2.24 13.18
C SER A 316 22.20 1.52 12.61
N GLU A 317 22.77 0.56 13.35
CA GLU A 317 23.92 -0.23 12.89
C GLU A 317 23.61 -1.02 11.62
N ILE A 318 22.39 -1.56 11.49
CA ILE A 318 21.98 -2.26 10.26
C ILE A 318 21.97 -1.29 9.08
N VAL A 319 21.38 -0.10 9.23
CA VAL A 319 21.33 0.91 8.16
C VAL A 319 22.73 1.39 7.80
N ASP A 320 23.56 1.72 8.80
CA ASP A 320 24.92 2.19 8.58
C ASP A 320 25.79 1.12 7.89
N ASN A 321 25.61 -0.17 8.22
CA ASN A 321 26.31 -1.28 7.57
C ASN A 321 25.83 -1.52 6.13
N LEU A 322 24.51 -1.45 5.87
CA LEU A 322 23.98 -1.51 4.50
C LEU A 322 24.60 -0.42 3.61
N MET A 323 24.76 0.78 4.17
CA MET A 323 25.24 1.96 3.48
C MET A 323 26.77 2.14 3.49
N ARG A 324 27.56 1.13 3.88
CA ARG A 324 29.02 1.20 3.72
C ARG A 324 29.37 1.28 2.25
N VAL A 325 30.16 2.27 1.84
CA VAL A 325 30.53 2.40 0.42
C VAL A 325 31.41 1.23 -0.03
N ASN A 326 32.33 0.75 0.79
CA ASN A 326 33.11 -0.45 0.49
C ASN A 326 32.22 -1.72 0.59
N PRO A 327 32.01 -2.48 -0.50
CA PRO A 327 31.18 -3.69 -0.48
C PRO A 327 31.64 -4.75 0.54
N ASN A 328 32.95 -4.82 0.84
CA ASN A 328 33.49 -5.80 1.79
C ASN A 328 33.21 -5.44 3.25
N GLU A 329 32.80 -4.19 3.52
CA GLU A 329 32.38 -3.72 4.84
C GLU A 329 30.84 -3.74 5.01
N ARG A 330 30.09 -4.03 3.94
CA ARG A 330 28.63 -4.19 3.97
C ARG A 330 28.23 -5.58 4.46
N PHE A 331 26.93 -5.77 4.68
CA PHE A 331 26.34 -7.10 4.64
C PHE A 331 26.66 -7.78 3.31
N GLN A 332 27.08 -9.05 3.37
CA GLN A 332 27.46 -9.80 2.18
C GLN A 332 26.26 -10.50 1.52
N SER A 333 25.12 -10.59 2.21
CA SER A 333 23.88 -11.15 1.67
C SER A 333 22.63 -10.55 2.30
N ALA A 334 21.51 -10.61 1.57
CA ALA A 334 20.20 -10.25 2.12
C ALA A 334 19.82 -11.14 3.32
N THR A 335 20.28 -12.40 3.36
CA THR A 335 20.09 -13.32 4.50
C THR A 335 20.68 -12.77 5.80
N GLU A 336 21.88 -12.19 5.74
CA GLU A 336 22.49 -11.54 6.91
C GLU A 336 21.66 -10.36 7.41
N VAL A 337 21.11 -9.57 6.48
CA VAL A 337 20.22 -8.44 6.79
C VAL A 337 18.95 -8.95 7.47
N VAL A 338 18.29 -9.96 6.90
CA VAL A 338 17.08 -10.58 7.48
C VAL A 338 17.37 -11.08 8.91
N HIS A 339 18.50 -11.75 9.12
CA HIS A 339 18.89 -12.23 10.45
C HIS A 339 19.13 -11.08 11.43
N ALA A 340 19.91 -10.08 11.04
CA ALA A 340 20.19 -8.91 11.86
C ALA A 340 18.91 -8.13 12.20
N THR A 341 18.03 -7.91 11.22
CA THR A 341 16.74 -7.23 11.43
C THR A 341 15.81 -8.02 12.35
N ARG A 342 15.72 -9.35 12.21
CA ARG A 342 14.93 -10.18 13.14
C ARG A 342 15.47 -10.14 14.56
N LYS A 343 16.81 -10.11 14.73
CA LYS A 343 17.43 -9.93 16.05
C LYS A 343 17.09 -8.56 16.63
N ALA A 344 17.26 -7.49 15.86
CA ALA A 344 16.89 -6.14 16.27
C ALA A 344 15.39 -6.04 16.62
N PHE A 345 14.51 -6.74 15.90
CA PHE A 345 13.08 -6.83 16.23
C PHE A 345 12.79 -7.44 17.59
N LYS A 346 13.49 -8.53 17.93
CA LYS A 346 13.36 -9.16 19.25
C LYS A 346 13.78 -8.19 20.35
N GLU A 347 14.84 -7.43 20.13
CA GLU A 347 15.30 -6.40 21.06
C GLU A 347 14.29 -5.24 21.15
N LEU A 348 13.76 -4.74 20.02
CA LEU A 348 12.69 -3.74 19.97
C LEU A 348 11.40 -4.19 20.67
N GLY A 349 11.10 -5.48 20.67
CA GLY A 349 9.97 -6.08 21.38
C GLY A 349 10.25 -6.46 22.83
N SER A 350 11.53 -6.50 23.25
CA SER A 350 11.97 -6.88 24.61
C SER A 350 12.44 -5.69 25.45
N ILE A 351 12.64 -4.51 24.84
CA ILE A 351 12.77 -3.26 25.57
C ILE A 351 11.44 -3.07 26.32
N PRO A 352 11.43 -3.06 27.68
CA PRO A 352 10.30 -2.55 28.43
C PRO A 352 10.02 -1.18 27.84
N ARG A 353 8.79 -0.95 27.36
CA ARG A 353 8.40 0.35 26.83
C ARG A 353 8.69 1.39 27.91
N GLU A 354 9.87 2.00 27.86
CA GLU A 354 10.15 3.19 28.63
C GLU A 354 9.13 4.22 28.17
N ASP A 355 8.41 4.75 29.15
CA ASP A 355 7.34 5.71 29.03
C ASP A 355 7.78 6.97 28.26
N ASN A 356 7.85 6.89 26.94
CA ASN A 356 7.89 8.06 26.08
C ASN A 356 6.45 8.55 25.88
N ASN A 357 6.04 9.28 26.91
CA ASN A 357 4.78 9.95 27.11
C ASN A 357 4.57 11.12 26.13
N ASN A 358 4.76 10.91 24.82
CA ASN A 358 4.52 11.92 23.78
C ASN A 358 4.22 11.31 22.39
N ASN A 359 3.36 10.28 22.35
CA ASN A 359 2.76 9.83 21.09
C ASN A 359 1.54 10.72 20.80
N ASN A 360 1.75 11.86 20.14
CA ASN A 360 0.76 12.93 19.95
C ASN A 360 -0.30 12.63 18.86
N GLY A 361 -0.63 11.35 18.67
CA GLY A 361 -1.67 10.87 17.74
C GLY A 361 -2.90 10.33 18.49
N PRO A 362 -4.09 10.33 17.86
CA PRO A 362 -5.31 9.85 18.50
C PRO A 362 -5.18 8.36 18.85
N LYS A 363 -5.40 8.02 20.12
CA LYS A 363 -5.40 6.64 20.63
C LYS A 363 -6.45 5.82 19.86
N THR A 364 -6.10 4.58 19.52
CA THR A 364 -6.96 3.69 18.72
C THR A 364 -7.78 2.78 19.63
N VAL A 365 -9.11 2.83 19.49
CA VAL A 365 -10.07 1.97 20.22
C VAL A 365 -10.72 1.00 19.23
N LEU A 366 -10.56 -0.30 19.47
CA LEU A 366 -11.27 -1.35 18.75
C LEU A 366 -12.58 -1.66 19.46
N CYS A 367 -13.70 -1.33 18.84
CA CYS A 367 -15.05 -1.59 19.35
C CYS A 367 -15.63 -2.85 18.70
N ILE A 368 -16.07 -3.79 19.52
CA ILE A 368 -16.76 -5.02 19.11
C ILE A 368 -18.23 -4.89 19.56
N GLU A 369 -19.11 -4.68 18.60
CA GLU A 369 -20.55 -4.46 18.81
C GLU A 369 -21.30 -4.91 17.55
N THR A 370 -22.31 -5.75 17.69
CA THR A 370 -23.00 -6.36 16.54
C THR A 370 -24.15 -5.51 16.01
N ARG A 371 -24.74 -4.63 16.83
CA ARG A 371 -25.93 -3.84 16.48
C ARG A 371 -25.54 -2.57 15.71
N PRO A 372 -25.98 -2.39 14.45
CA PRO A 372 -25.56 -1.27 13.61
C PRO A 372 -25.79 0.12 14.24
N ARG A 373 -26.95 0.33 14.87
CA ARG A 373 -27.27 1.61 15.54
C ARG A 373 -26.28 1.96 16.64
N HIS A 374 -25.78 0.97 17.38
CA HIS A 374 -24.79 1.20 18.43
C HIS A 374 -23.39 1.43 17.86
N GLN A 375 -23.07 0.81 16.73
CA GLN A 375 -21.80 1.04 16.04
C GLN A 375 -21.65 2.48 15.60
N ASP A 376 -22.68 3.04 14.94
CA ASP A 376 -22.64 4.42 14.46
C ASP A 376 -22.54 5.40 15.65
N LEU A 377 -23.32 5.17 16.70
CA LEU A 377 -23.30 5.99 17.91
C LEU A 377 -21.95 5.93 18.64
N LEU A 378 -21.34 4.74 18.80
CA LEU A 378 -20.02 4.59 19.42
C LEU A 378 -18.93 5.23 18.56
N ARG A 379 -18.99 5.03 17.24
CA ARG A 379 -18.06 5.62 16.28
C ARG A 379 -18.10 7.14 16.36
N ASP A 380 -19.28 7.73 16.28
CA ASP A 380 -19.46 9.18 16.33
C ASP A 380 -19.01 9.76 17.67
N TYR A 381 -19.42 9.13 18.77
CA TYR A 381 -19.10 9.61 20.13
C TYR A 381 -17.60 9.56 20.43
N LEU A 382 -16.95 8.41 20.19
CA LEU A 382 -15.53 8.22 20.51
C LEU A 382 -14.62 8.99 19.54
N THR A 383 -15.01 9.13 18.27
CA THR A 383 -14.27 9.97 17.30
C THR A 383 -14.31 11.44 17.71
N LYS A 384 -15.48 11.93 18.15
CA LYS A 384 -15.65 13.34 18.59
C LYS A 384 -14.75 13.71 19.77
N ILE A 385 -14.40 12.75 20.64
CA ILE A 385 -13.54 12.97 21.80
C ILE A 385 -12.07 12.61 21.55
N GLY A 386 -11.68 12.38 20.29
CA GLY A 386 -10.28 12.27 19.88
C GLY A 386 -9.73 10.85 19.75
N PHE A 387 -10.57 9.81 19.78
CA PHE A 387 -10.12 8.43 19.52
C PHE A 387 -10.23 8.09 18.04
N ARG A 388 -9.30 7.26 17.55
CA ARG A 388 -9.46 6.55 16.28
C ARG A 388 -10.28 5.28 16.53
N VAL A 389 -11.49 5.21 15.99
CA VAL A 389 -12.41 4.09 16.24
C VAL A 389 -12.32 3.06 15.12
N LEU A 390 -12.10 1.79 15.49
CA LEU A 390 -12.23 0.64 14.61
C LEU A 390 -13.47 -0.15 15.04
N MET A 391 -14.33 -0.53 14.10
CA MET A 391 -15.55 -1.29 14.41
C MET A 391 -15.43 -2.73 13.91
N MET A 392 -15.87 -3.68 14.72
CA MET A 392 -16.01 -5.09 14.36
C MET A 392 -17.36 -5.60 14.82
N THR A 393 -17.98 -6.45 14.00
CA THR A 393 -19.25 -7.13 14.29
C THR A 393 -19.06 -8.51 14.91
N ASP A 394 -17.81 -8.98 15.04
CA ASP A 394 -17.50 -10.35 15.43
C ASP A 394 -16.27 -10.38 16.35
N LEU A 395 -16.38 -11.13 17.45
CA LEU A 395 -15.35 -11.22 18.47
C LEU A 395 -14.09 -11.94 17.94
N GLN A 396 -14.24 -12.98 17.13
CA GLN A 396 -13.12 -13.76 16.61
C GLN A 396 -12.30 -12.98 15.57
N ARG A 397 -12.96 -12.24 14.69
CA ARG A 397 -12.30 -11.27 13.80
C ARG A 397 -11.64 -10.14 14.58
N GLY A 398 -12.28 -9.66 15.64
CA GLY A 398 -11.68 -8.73 16.59
C GLY A 398 -10.38 -9.27 17.19
N MET A 399 -10.37 -10.53 17.64
CA MET A 399 -9.19 -11.21 18.19
C MET A 399 -8.06 -11.36 17.16
N THR A 400 -8.39 -11.71 15.91
CA THR A 400 -7.39 -11.76 14.83
C THR A 400 -6.79 -10.37 14.60
N ARG A 401 -7.61 -9.32 14.63
CA ARG A 401 -7.18 -7.93 14.45
C ARG A 401 -6.28 -7.43 15.60
N LEU A 402 -6.54 -7.88 16.82
CA LEU A 402 -5.72 -7.57 18.00
C LEU A 402 -4.32 -8.18 17.93
N ARG A 403 -4.16 -9.28 17.19
CA ARG A 403 -2.86 -9.92 16.95
C ARG A 403 -2.07 -9.26 15.81
N SER A 404 -2.72 -8.50 14.92
CA SER A 404 -2.14 -8.02 13.66
C SER A 404 -1.89 -6.50 13.56
N GLY A 405 -2.15 -5.71 14.61
CA GLY A 405 -1.80 -4.28 14.56
C GLY A 405 -2.02 -3.52 15.87
N PRO A 406 -1.57 -2.25 15.94
CA PRO A 406 -1.62 -1.46 17.17
C PRO A 406 -3.07 -1.14 17.55
N THR A 407 -3.45 -1.45 18.79
CA THR A 407 -4.73 -1.10 19.42
C THR A 407 -4.44 -0.72 20.85
N ASP A 408 -4.77 0.52 21.22
CA ASP A 408 -4.51 1.07 22.55
C ASP A 408 -5.55 0.56 23.55
N ALA A 409 -6.81 0.48 23.13
CA ALA A 409 -7.89 -0.09 23.93
C ALA A 409 -8.88 -0.94 23.12
N VAL A 410 -9.51 -1.90 23.80
CA VAL A 410 -10.63 -2.69 23.30
C VAL A 410 -11.89 -2.33 24.07
N LEU A 411 -12.97 -2.05 23.36
CA LEU A 411 -14.31 -1.91 23.92
C LEU A 411 -15.18 -3.07 23.42
N LEU A 412 -15.58 -3.97 24.31
CA LEU A 412 -16.44 -5.11 23.99
C LEU A 412 -17.85 -4.89 24.55
N MET A 413 -18.84 -4.82 23.66
CA MET A 413 -20.26 -4.82 24.02
C MET A 413 -20.75 -6.26 24.08
N ALA A 414 -20.53 -6.93 25.21
CA ALA A 414 -20.79 -8.36 25.38
C ALA A 414 -22.29 -8.72 25.32
N ASP A 415 -23.18 -7.77 25.61
CA ASP A 415 -24.62 -7.92 25.49
C ASP A 415 -25.09 -8.08 24.02
N SER A 416 -24.23 -7.71 23.07
CA SER A 416 -24.51 -7.78 21.63
C SER A 416 -24.06 -9.09 20.96
N VAL A 417 -23.28 -9.93 21.65
CA VAL A 417 -22.69 -11.15 21.10
C VAL A 417 -23.49 -12.36 21.60
N SER A 418 -24.27 -13.02 20.72
CA SER A 418 -25.07 -14.20 21.09
C SER A 418 -24.51 -15.52 20.54
N ASP A 419 -24.71 -16.56 21.35
CA ASP A 419 -24.59 -18.02 21.13
C ASP A 419 -23.23 -18.72 21.22
N ASP A 420 -22.09 -18.02 21.18
CA ASP A 420 -20.76 -18.65 21.42
C ASP A 420 -19.81 -17.80 22.30
N PHE A 421 -20.41 -16.91 23.09
CA PHE A 421 -19.71 -15.93 23.93
C PHE A 421 -18.70 -16.59 24.89
N SER A 422 -19.00 -17.76 25.46
CA SER A 422 -18.13 -18.42 26.44
C SER A 422 -16.77 -18.86 25.85
N ASN A 423 -16.75 -19.35 24.62
CA ASN A 423 -15.52 -19.83 23.97
C ASN A 423 -14.62 -18.65 23.57
N GLY A 424 -15.21 -17.63 22.94
CA GLY A 424 -14.49 -16.40 22.60
C GLY A 424 -13.99 -15.64 23.82
N LEU A 425 -14.74 -15.64 24.93
CA LEU A 425 -14.36 -14.94 26.16
C LEU A 425 -13.16 -15.57 26.85
N GLN A 426 -13.05 -16.90 26.89
CA GLN A 426 -11.88 -17.56 27.46
C GLN A 426 -10.60 -17.25 26.67
N GLU A 427 -10.70 -17.21 25.34
CA GLU A 427 -9.58 -16.82 24.49
C GLU A 427 -9.18 -15.36 24.71
N LEU A 428 -10.18 -14.46 24.81
CA LEU A 428 -9.97 -13.05 25.12
C LEU A 428 -9.26 -12.86 26.46
N VAL A 429 -9.69 -13.56 27.51
CA VAL A 429 -9.05 -13.50 28.84
C VAL A 429 -7.62 -14.02 28.79
N ARG A 430 -7.35 -15.13 28.09
CA ARG A 430 -6.00 -15.67 27.93
C ARG A 430 -5.08 -14.67 27.21
N TRP A 431 -5.55 -14.10 26.11
CA TRP A 431 -4.81 -13.07 25.38
C TRP A 431 -4.55 -11.84 26.26
N LYS A 432 -5.57 -11.38 26.99
CA LYS A 432 -5.49 -10.19 27.82
C LYS A 432 -4.45 -10.33 28.93
N LYS A 433 -4.30 -11.53 29.53
CA LYS A 433 -3.25 -11.80 30.53
C LYS A 433 -1.83 -11.61 29.98
N SER A 434 -1.63 -11.80 28.68
CA SER A 434 -0.36 -11.56 27.99
C SER A 434 -0.26 -10.20 27.28
N SER A 435 -1.30 -9.35 27.37
CA SER A 435 -1.42 -8.11 26.61
C SER A 435 -1.51 -6.88 27.51
N SER A 436 -0.72 -5.85 27.19
CA SER A 436 -0.78 -4.54 27.87
C SER A 436 -1.92 -3.64 27.36
N THR A 437 -2.67 -4.05 26.32
CA THR A 437 -3.78 -3.27 25.76
C THR A 437 -4.87 -3.08 26.81
N ALA A 438 -5.41 -1.87 26.93
CA ALA A 438 -6.51 -1.56 27.83
C ALA A 438 -7.79 -2.28 27.37
N MET A 439 -8.62 -2.75 28.30
CA MET A 439 -9.87 -3.42 27.94
C MET A 439 -11.03 -2.91 28.77
N VAL A 440 -12.12 -2.52 28.10
CA VAL A 440 -13.40 -2.20 28.70
C VAL A 440 -14.43 -3.18 28.17
N VAL A 441 -15.13 -3.87 29.06
CA VAL A 441 -16.19 -4.82 28.71
C VAL A 441 -17.51 -4.34 29.30
N VAL A 442 -18.54 -4.25 28.48
CA VAL A 442 -19.91 -3.92 28.90
C VAL A 442 -20.75 -5.19 28.87
N LEU A 443 -21.14 -5.66 30.04
CA LEU A 443 -21.97 -6.86 30.24
C LEU A 443 -23.46 -6.51 30.37
N ALA A 444 -24.32 -7.39 29.89
CA ALA A 444 -25.74 -7.38 30.25
C ALA A 444 -25.92 -7.76 31.74
N GLN A 445 -27.07 -7.41 32.32
CA GLN A 445 -27.44 -7.84 33.68
C GLN A 445 -27.38 -9.37 33.84
N SER A 446 -27.83 -10.12 32.85
CA SER A 446 -27.76 -11.60 32.82
C SER A 446 -26.33 -12.16 32.74
N GLN A 447 -25.33 -11.34 32.39
CA GLN A 447 -23.93 -11.75 32.20
C GLN A 447 -23.03 -11.39 33.38
N GLN A 448 -23.57 -10.83 34.48
CA GLN A 448 -22.79 -10.33 35.62
C GLN A 448 -21.85 -11.39 36.24
N GLY A 449 -22.17 -12.68 36.13
CA GLY A 449 -21.32 -13.78 36.61
C GLY A 449 -19.91 -13.81 36.01
N TRP A 450 -19.69 -13.18 34.84
CA TRP A 450 -18.38 -13.11 34.19
C TRP A 450 -17.48 -11.99 34.68
N LYS A 451 -18.00 -11.09 35.53
CA LYS A 451 -17.29 -9.87 35.95
C LYS A 451 -15.94 -10.17 36.60
N ASN A 452 -15.91 -11.01 37.63
CA ASN A 452 -14.69 -11.29 38.38
C ASN A 452 -13.60 -11.91 37.49
N MET A 453 -13.97 -12.86 36.63
CA MET A 453 -13.04 -13.51 35.70
C MET A 453 -12.39 -12.52 34.73
N LEU A 454 -13.15 -11.51 34.29
CA LEU A 454 -12.67 -10.48 33.36
C LEU A 454 -11.83 -9.42 34.08
N GLU A 455 -12.21 -9.02 35.30
CA GLU A 455 -11.43 -8.06 36.10
C GLU A 455 -10.08 -8.64 36.53
N ASP A 456 -10.00 -9.96 36.77
CA ASP A 456 -8.74 -10.68 37.03
C ASP A 456 -7.79 -10.69 35.82
N ALA A 457 -8.25 -10.28 34.63
CA ALA A 457 -7.45 -10.21 33.42
C ALA A 457 -6.74 -8.85 33.27
N GLY A 458 -5.84 -8.51 34.20
CA GLY A 458 -4.95 -7.34 34.09
C GLY A 458 -5.68 -5.99 33.99
N SER A 459 -5.25 -5.11 33.08
CA SER A 459 -5.85 -3.78 32.83
C SER A 459 -7.23 -3.83 32.16
N THR A 460 -8.18 -4.48 32.83
CA THR A 460 -9.57 -4.64 32.38
C THR A 460 -10.53 -3.89 33.30
N ARG A 461 -11.52 -3.22 32.71
CA ARG A 461 -12.64 -2.59 33.43
C ARG A 461 -13.94 -3.20 32.93
N VAL A 462 -14.77 -3.65 33.86
CA VAL A 462 -16.05 -4.29 33.54
C VAL A 462 -17.20 -3.40 34.01
N LEU A 463 -18.03 -3.02 33.06
CA LEU A 463 -19.27 -2.28 33.27
C LEU A 463 -20.45 -3.24 33.10
N VAL A 464 -21.50 -3.06 33.91
CA VAL A 464 -22.74 -3.86 33.81
C VAL A 464 -23.88 -2.89 33.51
N GLN A 465 -24.69 -3.16 32.49
CA GLN A 465 -25.83 -2.31 32.13
C GLN A 465 -26.79 -2.12 33.32
N THR A 466 -27.50 -1.01 33.47
CA THR A 466 -27.62 0.13 32.55
C THR A 466 -26.47 1.14 32.73
N ILE A 467 -25.79 1.50 31.64
CA ILE A 467 -24.69 2.47 31.64
C ILE A 467 -24.92 3.61 30.65
N GLN A 468 -24.21 4.71 30.83
CA GLN A 468 -24.17 5.82 29.87
C GLN A 468 -22.83 5.83 29.12
N LEU A 469 -22.77 6.43 27.93
CA LEU A 469 -21.51 6.54 27.16
C LEU A 469 -20.38 7.26 27.91
N ARG A 470 -20.75 8.19 28.81
CA ARG A 470 -19.79 8.87 29.69
C ARG A 470 -19.07 7.91 30.65
N ASP A 471 -19.70 6.80 31.03
CA ASP A 471 -19.10 5.79 31.89
C ASP A 471 -18.05 4.99 31.12
N VAL A 472 -18.35 4.62 29.87
CA VAL A 472 -17.38 4.00 28.95
C VAL A 472 -16.18 4.92 28.70
N ARG A 473 -16.44 6.21 28.44
CA ARG A 473 -15.39 7.22 28.26
C ARG A 473 -14.47 7.28 29.48
N ARG A 474 -15.03 7.42 30.68
CA ARG A 474 -14.25 7.54 31.93
C ARG A 474 -13.30 6.36 32.12
N GLU A 475 -13.78 5.14 31.89
CA GLU A 475 -12.95 3.95 32.04
C GLU A 475 -11.85 3.87 30.95
N LEU A 476 -12.16 4.24 29.71
CA LEU A 476 -11.17 4.30 28.63
C LEU A 476 -10.09 5.35 28.90
N GLU A 477 -10.48 6.56 29.29
CA GLU A 477 -9.57 7.65 29.66
C GLU A 477 -8.68 7.27 30.83
N SER A 478 -9.25 6.66 31.87
CA SER A 478 -8.50 6.20 33.04
C SER A 478 -7.48 5.12 32.70
N LEU A 479 -7.85 4.15 31.84
CA LEU A 479 -6.93 3.07 31.44
C LEU A 479 -5.85 3.55 30.48
N LEU A 480 -6.14 4.55 29.66
CA LEU A 480 -5.22 5.08 28.65
C LEU A 480 -4.36 6.25 29.13
N GLY A 481 -4.64 6.79 30.33
CA GLY A 481 -3.95 7.96 30.88
C GLY A 481 -4.19 9.24 30.08
N VAL A 482 -5.33 9.33 29.38
CA VAL A 482 -5.69 10.49 28.55
C VAL A 482 -6.82 11.24 29.23
N LYS A 483 -6.68 12.56 29.41
CA LYS A 483 -7.80 13.45 29.77
C LYS A 483 -8.23 14.20 28.51
N SER A 484 -9.44 13.96 28.02
CA SER A 484 -10.02 14.84 27.00
C SER A 484 -10.60 16.07 27.69
N GLU A 485 -10.22 17.28 27.24
CA GLU A 485 -10.81 18.56 27.69
C GLU A 485 -12.33 18.61 27.47
#